data_AF-A0A8T4PD44-F1
#
_entry.id   AF-A0A8T4PD44-F1
#
_cell.length_a   1.000
_cell.length_b   1.000
_cell.length_c   1.000
_cell.angle_alpha   90.00
_cell.angle_beta   90.00
_cell.angle_gamma   90.00
#
_symmetry.space_group_name_H-M   'P 1'
#
loop_
_entity.id
_entity.type
_entity.pdbx_description
1 polymer ?
#
loop_
_entity_poly.entity_id
_entity_poly.type
_entity_poly.pdbx_seq_one_letter_code
_entity_poly.pdbx_strand_id
1 'polypeptide(L)'
;MADLIETHWIEQKRMYEKIKAAGGFEAYAGTLPNLADAFQSDKCLRCIDEGTKDGLHAAGSGIAYIKTKGFDKGLKGYQAIDAGLTAAADAFKNANLDGIYSHEECGAAKLIYDKFPDSFKEQLEKEHKIKNSDEFGAYFANRLATKIGTEYKGMIKIADMARPSGHHVARFTYIDSTGTFNPSVEGLPKGFVISRRYLEGEEMIFEADVSISIVLGSHGFGDRITAQQPHALIVIGNDGLSKEALIGELVPLVAKYNGRVIVDGCTAPFNK
;
A
#
# COMPACT_ATOMS: atom_id res chain seq x y z
N MET A 1 23.16 9.80 -0.54
CA MET A 1 21.68 9.65 -0.65
C MET A 1 21.18 10.08 -2.04
N ALA A 2 21.55 11.26 -2.55
CA ALA A 2 21.18 11.72 -3.89
C ALA A 2 21.53 10.70 -5.01
N ASP A 3 22.74 10.13 -4.99
CA ASP A 3 23.17 9.14 -6.00
C ASP A 3 22.33 7.85 -5.98
N LEU A 4 21.85 7.44 -4.80
CA LEU A 4 21.00 6.25 -4.64
C LEU A 4 19.59 6.50 -5.19
N ILE A 5 19.01 7.68 -4.90
CA ILE A 5 17.71 8.10 -5.44
C ILE A 5 17.77 8.19 -6.97
N GLU A 6 18.87 8.74 -7.51
CA GLU A 6 19.08 8.81 -8.96
C GLU A 6 19.17 7.42 -9.59
N THR A 7 19.89 6.50 -8.94
CA THR A 7 20.01 5.11 -9.40
C THR A 7 18.63 4.45 -9.49
N HIS A 8 17.83 4.52 -8.42
CA HIS A 8 16.49 3.96 -8.43
C HIS A 8 15.55 4.63 -9.44
N TRP A 9 15.66 5.94 -9.63
CA TRP A 9 14.90 6.64 -10.65
C TRP A 9 15.21 6.11 -12.06
N ILE A 10 16.49 5.94 -12.39
CA ILE A 10 16.92 5.40 -13.69
C ILE A 10 16.42 3.97 -13.88
N GLU A 11 16.49 3.14 -12.84
CA GLU A 11 15.96 1.76 -12.87
C GLU A 11 14.46 1.74 -13.15
N GLN A 12 13.66 2.47 -12.35
CA GLN A 12 12.21 2.54 -12.50
C GLN A 12 11.80 3.13 -13.84
N LYS A 13 12.55 4.12 -14.35
CA LYS A 13 12.38 4.68 -15.69
C LYS A 13 12.58 3.65 -16.79
N ARG A 14 13.66 2.89 -16.74
CA ARG A 14 13.95 1.82 -17.72
C ARG A 14 12.86 0.74 -17.69
N MET A 15 12.37 0.38 -16.50
CA MET A 15 11.28 -0.60 -16.37
C MET A 15 10.00 -0.10 -17.02
N TYR A 16 9.61 1.14 -16.77
CA TYR A 16 8.46 1.74 -17.44
C TYR A 16 8.61 1.80 -18.96
N GLU A 17 9.80 2.15 -19.46
CA GLU A 17 10.09 2.18 -20.90
C GLU A 17 9.96 0.79 -21.54
N LYS A 18 10.41 -0.27 -20.86
CA LYS A 18 10.20 -1.66 -21.29
C LYS A 18 8.72 -2.03 -21.34
N ILE A 19 7.95 -1.69 -20.31
CA ILE A 19 6.50 -1.93 -20.24
C ILE A 19 5.80 -1.23 -21.42
N LYS A 20 6.12 0.04 -21.65
CA LYS A 20 5.57 0.82 -22.76
C LYS A 20 5.95 0.22 -24.12
N ALA A 21 7.20 -0.21 -24.29
CA ALA A 21 7.67 -0.83 -25.54
C ALA A 21 7.01 -2.18 -25.83
N ALA A 22 6.61 -2.93 -24.79
CA ALA A 22 5.86 -4.17 -24.93
C ALA A 22 4.37 -3.95 -25.29
N GLY A 23 3.87 -2.72 -25.21
CA GLY A 23 2.46 -2.39 -25.47
C GLY A 23 1.57 -2.38 -24.22
N GLY A 24 2.15 -2.35 -23.02
CA GLY A 24 1.43 -2.30 -21.74
C GLY A 24 1.92 -3.34 -20.73
N PHE A 25 1.45 -3.24 -19.49
CA PHE A 25 1.89 -4.10 -18.39
C PHE A 25 1.54 -5.57 -18.62
N GLU A 26 0.36 -5.88 -19.14
CA GLU A 26 -0.06 -7.26 -19.44
C GLU A 26 0.87 -7.95 -20.45
N ALA A 27 1.18 -7.28 -21.56
CA ALA A 27 2.10 -7.80 -22.56
C ALA A 27 3.51 -7.98 -22.00
N TYR A 28 3.98 -7.03 -21.19
CA TYR A 28 5.28 -7.11 -20.51
C TYR A 28 5.34 -8.29 -19.52
N ALA A 29 4.36 -8.39 -18.62
CA ALA A 29 4.28 -9.44 -17.63
C ALA A 29 4.22 -10.84 -18.27
N GLY A 30 3.53 -10.97 -19.41
CA GLY A 30 3.48 -12.22 -20.19
C GLY A 30 4.83 -12.70 -20.75
N THR A 31 5.87 -11.86 -20.73
CA THR A 31 7.24 -12.26 -21.10
C THR A 31 8.08 -12.76 -19.92
N LEU A 32 7.60 -12.62 -18.69
CA LEU A 32 8.35 -13.00 -17.49
C LEU A 32 8.22 -14.51 -17.23
N PRO A 33 9.33 -15.27 -17.17
CA PRO A 33 9.29 -16.73 -17.07
C PRO A 33 8.69 -17.23 -15.75
N ASN A 34 8.82 -16.46 -14.67
CA ASN A 34 8.41 -16.85 -13.32
C ASN A 34 7.28 -15.97 -12.77
N LEU A 35 6.42 -15.43 -13.64
CA LEU A 35 5.32 -14.55 -13.19
C LEU A 35 4.39 -15.24 -12.18
N ALA A 36 4.21 -16.57 -12.27
CA ALA A 36 3.38 -17.34 -11.35
C ALA A 36 3.87 -17.23 -9.89
N ASP A 37 5.17 -17.08 -9.66
CA ASP A 37 5.74 -16.92 -8.32
C ASP A 37 5.34 -15.59 -7.68
N ALA A 38 4.94 -14.59 -8.49
CA ALA A 38 4.41 -13.33 -7.99
C ALA A 38 3.04 -13.51 -7.32
N PHE A 39 2.43 -14.69 -7.40
CA PHE A 39 1.15 -15.02 -6.74
C PHE A 39 1.33 -16.01 -5.58
N GLN A 40 2.58 -16.23 -5.13
CA GLN A 40 2.93 -17.08 -4.00
C GLN A 40 3.39 -16.22 -2.81
N SER A 41 2.46 -15.47 -2.25
CA SER A 41 2.72 -14.58 -1.12
C SER A 41 2.31 -15.23 0.21
N ASP A 42 2.94 -14.84 1.32
CA ASP A 42 2.45 -15.22 2.65
C ASP A 42 1.11 -14.55 2.98
N LYS A 43 0.49 -14.89 4.12
CA LYS A 43 -0.79 -14.27 4.55
C LYS A 43 -0.61 -13.32 5.72
N CYS A 44 0.53 -12.66 5.85
CA CYS A 44 0.68 -11.62 6.86
C CYS A 44 0.13 -10.29 6.35
N LEU A 45 -0.58 -9.54 7.19
CA LEU A 45 -1.02 -8.18 6.85
C LEU A 45 0.11 -7.18 7.13
N ARG A 46 0.42 -6.36 6.13
CA ARG A 46 1.47 -5.33 6.14
C ARG A 46 0.96 -4.00 5.57
N CYS A 47 1.81 -2.98 5.64
CA CYS A 47 1.55 -1.69 4.99
C CYS A 47 1.68 -1.80 3.47
N ILE A 48 1.08 -0.89 2.72
CA ILE A 48 1.25 -0.78 1.25
C ILE A 48 2.67 -0.40 0.82
N ASP A 49 3.52 0.03 1.77
CA ASP A 49 4.90 0.47 1.56
C ASP A 49 5.71 -0.56 0.77
N GLU A 50 6.38 -0.13 -0.30
CA GLU A 50 7.14 -0.99 -1.21
C GLU A 50 8.37 -1.64 -0.55
N GLY A 51 8.77 -1.16 0.62
CA GLY A 51 9.80 -1.75 1.45
C GLY A 51 9.33 -2.97 2.21
N THR A 52 8.01 -3.18 2.38
CA THR A 52 7.47 -4.37 3.02
C THR A 52 7.28 -5.47 1.97
N LYS A 53 7.92 -6.62 2.19
CA LYS A 53 7.88 -7.75 1.27
C LYS A 53 6.74 -8.69 1.65
N ASP A 54 6.13 -9.30 0.63
CA ASP A 54 5.12 -10.34 0.75
C ASP A 54 3.89 -9.92 1.58
N GLY A 55 2.90 -10.79 1.64
CA GLY A 55 1.67 -10.62 2.41
C GLY A 55 0.50 -10.00 1.66
N LEU A 56 -0.45 -9.61 2.50
CA LEU A 56 -1.57 -8.75 2.16
C LEU A 56 -1.21 -7.34 2.60
N HIS A 57 -1.60 -6.35 1.81
CA HIS A 57 -1.19 -4.98 2.02
C HIS A 57 -2.41 -4.05 2.14
N ALA A 58 -2.43 -3.29 3.22
CA ALA A 58 -3.37 -2.20 3.47
C ALA A 58 -2.63 -1.05 4.15
N ALA A 59 -3.01 0.20 3.92
CA ALA A 59 -2.22 1.34 4.36
C ALA A 59 -2.06 1.36 5.89
N GLY A 60 -0.80 1.31 6.35
CA GLY A 60 -0.42 1.12 7.76
C GLY A 60 -1.03 -0.11 8.41
N SER A 61 -1.12 -1.22 7.66
CA SER A 61 -1.72 -2.49 8.11
C SER A 61 -3.17 -2.31 8.56
N GLY A 62 -3.93 -1.47 7.83
CA GLY A 62 -5.33 -1.17 8.11
C GLY A 62 -5.57 0.10 8.93
N ILE A 63 -4.53 0.83 9.35
CA ILE A 63 -4.70 2.08 10.14
C ILE A 63 -5.49 3.15 9.38
N ALA A 64 -5.43 3.12 8.03
CA ALA A 64 -6.16 4.04 7.16
C ALA A 64 -7.67 4.03 7.40
N TYR A 65 -8.25 2.92 7.87
CA TYR A 65 -9.66 2.84 8.23
C TYR A 65 -10.07 3.82 9.34
N ILE A 66 -9.14 4.28 10.19
CA ILE A 66 -9.42 5.34 11.17
C ILE A 66 -9.84 6.63 10.48
N LYS A 67 -9.28 6.94 9.30
CA LYS A 67 -9.70 8.12 8.55
C LYS A 67 -11.12 7.93 8.01
N THR A 68 -11.37 6.90 7.20
CA THR A 68 -12.62 6.75 6.43
C THR A 68 -13.80 6.37 7.32
N LYS A 69 -13.58 5.51 8.31
CA LYS A 69 -14.65 5.04 9.22
C LYS A 69 -14.65 5.75 10.57
N GLY A 70 -13.59 6.49 10.91
CA GLY A 70 -13.49 7.30 12.13
C GLY A 70 -13.65 8.80 11.86
N PHE A 71 -12.56 9.47 11.49
CA PHE A 71 -12.52 10.93 11.38
C PHE A 71 -13.51 11.51 10.38
N ASP A 72 -13.66 10.91 9.21
CA ASP A 72 -14.61 11.37 8.18
C ASP A 72 -16.07 11.19 8.62
N LYS A 73 -16.33 10.39 9.66
CA LYS A 73 -17.63 10.23 10.32
C LYS A 73 -17.78 11.12 11.55
N GLY A 74 -16.82 12.01 11.82
CA GLY A 74 -16.82 12.94 12.95
C GLY A 74 -16.42 12.32 14.29
N LEU A 75 -15.96 11.06 14.32
CA LEU A 75 -15.49 10.40 15.53
C LEU A 75 -14.14 10.97 15.96
N LYS A 76 -13.84 10.92 17.27
CA LYS A 76 -12.62 11.48 17.86
C LYS A 76 -11.95 10.49 18.81
N GLY A 77 -10.65 10.66 19.01
CA GLY A 77 -9.86 9.89 19.97
C GLY A 77 -10.07 8.38 19.81
N TYR A 78 -10.35 7.70 20.93
CA TYR A 78 -10.58 6.25 20.93
C TYR A 78 -11.77 5.80 20.08
N GLN A 79 -12.82 6.60 19.93
CA GLN A 79 -13.96 6.23 19.08
C GLN A 79 -13.55 6.08 17.62
N ALA A 80 -12.67 6.97 17.13
CA ALA A 80 -12.14 6.86 15.77
C ALA A 80 -11.23 5.64 15.59
N ILE A 81 -10.39 5.36 16.61
CA ILE A 81 -9.52 4.18 16.64
C ILE A 81 -10.35 2.89 16.60
N ASP A 82 -11.36 2.78 17.45
CA ASP A 82 -12.19 1.56 17.57
C ASP A 82 -13.05 1.33 16.32
N ALA A 83 -13.55 2.39 15.69
CA ALA A 83 -14.25 2.30 14.41
C ALA A 83 -13.31 1.80 13.30
N GLY A 84 -12.10 2.36 13.21
CA GLY A 84 -11.08 1.90 12.27
C GLY A 84 -10.66 0.45 12.49
N LEU A 85 -10.40 0.07 13.75
CA LEU A 85 -10.07 -1.32 14.14
C LEU A 85 -11.18 -2.30 13.76
N THR A 86 -12.43 -1.92 13.98
CA THR A 86 -13.58 -2.79 13.67
C THR A 86 -13.72 -2.99 12.17
N ALA A 87 -13.65 -1.92 11.39
CA ALA A 87 -13.73 -2.01 9.94
C ALA A 87 -12.56 -2.79 9.33
N ALA A 88 -11.33 -2.56 9.81
CA ALA A 88 -10.17 -3.35 9.38
C ALA A 88 -10.31 -4.83 9.76
N ALA A 89 -10.79 -5.14 10.97
CA ALA A 89 -11.03 -6.52 11.38
C ALA A 89 -12.08 -7.20 10.50
N ASP A 90 -13.19 -6.50 10.19
CA ASP A 90 -14.24 -7.04 9.33
C ASP A 90 -13.77 -7.29 7.88
N ALA A 91 -12.92 -6.42 7.35
CA ALA A 91 -12.30 -6.57 6.03
C ALA A 91 -11.41 -7.82 5.96
N PHE A 92 -10.60 -8.07 7.00
CA PHE A 92 -9.56 -9.09 6.97
C PHE A 92 -9.86 -10.38 7.75
N LYS A 93 -10.99 -10.49 8.48
CA LYS A 93 -11.32 -11.69 9.27
C LYS A 93 -11.35 -12.99 8.48
N ASN A 94 -11.72 -12.91 7.20
CA ASN A 94 -11.82 -14.08 6.32
C ASN A 94 -10.56 -14.30 5.46
N ALA A 95 -9.52 -13.49 5.63
CA ALA A 95 -8.27 -13.61 4.88
C ALA A 95 -7.38 -14.77 5.38
N ASN A 96 -7.69 -15.37 6.53
CA ASN A 96 -6.88 -16.38 7.20
C ASN A 96 -5.43 -15.90 7.41
N LEU A 97 -5.29 -14.78 8.13
CA LEU A 97 -3.99 -14.13 8.34
C LEU A 97 -3.06 -14.97 9.23
N ASP A 98 -1.81 -15.14 8.78
CA ASP A 98 -0.73 -15.76 9.57
C ASP A 98 -0.17 -14.81 10.65
N GLY A 99 -0.43 -13.51 10.49
CA GLY A 99 -0.08 -12.47 11.45
C GLY A 99 -0.23 -11.06 10.88
N ILE A 100 0.10 -10.06 11.70
CA ILE A 100 0.09 -8.65 11.32
C ILE A 100 1.41 -8.02 11.72
N TYR A 101 2.01 -7.27 10.81
CA TYR A 101 3.18 -6.45 11.08
C TYR A 101 2.81 -4.96 11.13
N SER A 102 3.57 -4.18 11.88
CA SER A 102 3.75 -2.75 11.61
C SER A 102 5.14 -2.52 11.03
N HIS A 103 5.51 -1.29 10.68
CA HIS A 103 6.88 -0.95 10.29
C HIS A 103 7.27 0.46 10.73
N GLU A 104 8.57 0.73 10.81
CA GLU A 104 9.12 2.07 11.08
C GLU A 104 8.90 3.02 9.89
N GLU A 105 8.85 4.32 10.18
CA GLU A 105 8.60 5.37 9.18
C GLU A 105 7.27 5.18 8.42
N CYS A 106 6.23 4.69 9.07
CA CYS A 106 4.95 4.43 8.42
C CYS A 106 4.19 5.73 8.13
N GLY A 107 4.14 6.15 6.86
CA GLY A 107 3.45 7.35 6.42
C GLY A 107 1.96 7.38 6.79
N ALA A 108 1.25 6.25 6.68
CA ALA A 108 -0.15 6.14 7.08
C ALA A 108 -0.32 6.31 8.59
N ALA A 109 0.56 5.70 9.40
CA ALA A 109 0.51 5.86 10.85
C ALA A 109 0.79 7.31 11.26
N LYS A 110 1.75 7.96 10.61
CA LYS A 110 2.03 9.40 10.80
C LYS A 110 0.84 10.28 10.44
N LEU A 111 0.24 10.07 9.27
CA LEU A 111 -0.93 10.82 8.81
C LEU A 111 -2.08 10.76 9.83
N ILE A 112 -2.36 9.57 10.38
CA ILE A 112 -3.43 9.38 11.36
C ILE A 112 -3.04 9.96 12.73
N TYR A 113 -1.83 9.68 13.20
CA TYR A 113 -1.36 10.15 14.50
C TYR A 113 -1.33 11.68 14.58
N ASP A 114 -0.85 12.35 13.52
CA ASP A 114 -0.74 13.80 13.46
C ASP A 114 -2.13 14.49 13.47
N LYS A 115 -3.20 13.80 13.07
CA LYS A 115 -4.58 14.31 13.12
C LYS A 115 -5.17 14.36 14.52
N PHE A 116 -4.60 13.65 15.50
CA PHE A 116 -5.08 13.74 16.87
C PHE A 116 -4.64 15.06 17.52
N PRO A 117 -5.49 15.67 18.36
CA PRO A 117 -5.09 16.82 19.16
C PRO A 117 -4.03 16.41 20.19
N ASP A 118 -3.17 17.35 20.58
CA ASP A 118 -2.06 17.07 21.51
C ASP A 118 -2.54 16.51 22.86
N SER A 119 -3.67 16.98 23.37
CA SER A 119 -4.29 16.42 24.58
C SER A 119 -4.62 14.93 24.49
N PHE A 120 -4.98 14.44 23.30
CA PHE A 120 -5.21 13.02 23.08
C PHE A 120 -3.90 12.25 22.90
N LYS A 121 -2.88 12.86 22.27
CA LYS A 121 -1.54 12.25 22.19
C LYS A 121 -0.91 12.09 23.59
N GLU A 122 -1.04 13.09 24.45
CA GLU A 122 -0.63 13.01 25.87
C GLU A 122 -1.36 11.87 26.61
N GLN A 123 -2.65 11.68 26.33
CA GLN A 123 -3.43 10.57 26.88
C GLN A 123 -2.88 9.21 26.40
N LEU A 124 -2.62 9.07 25.09
CA LEU A 124 -2.01 7.86 24.52
C LEU A 124 -0.62 7.58 25.13
N GLU A 125 0.21 8.60 25.34
CA GLU A 125 1.50 8.45 26.01
C GLU A 125 1.33 7.97 27.46
N LYS A 126 0.40 8.56 28.20
CA LYS A 126 0.16 8.21 29.61
C LYS A 126 -0.32 6.76 29.75
N GLU A 127 -1.34 6.39 28.98
CA GLU A 127 -2.08 5.12 29.10
C GLU A 127 -1.39 3.96 28.39
N HIS A 128 -0.75 4.23 27.24
CA HIS A 128 -0.21 3.19 26.35
C HIS A 128 1.27 3.37 26.00
N LYS A 129 1.94 4.40 26.53
CA LYS A 129 3.36 4.70 26.27
C LYS A 129 3.66 4.98 24.78
N ILE A 130 2.66 5.49 24.06
CA ILE A 130 2.77 5.88 22.65
C ILE A 130 3.17 7.35 22.58
N LYS A 131 4.35 7.62 22.04
CA LYS A 131 4.99 8.94 21.93
C LYS A 131 5.07 9.42 20.50
N ASN A 132 5.07 8.51 19.53
CA ASN A 132 5.23 8.82 18.11
C ASN A 132 4.33 7.96 17.22
N SER A 133 4.35 8.25 15.92
CA SER A 133 3.55 7.55 14.91
C SER A 133 3.90 6.08 14.74
N ASP A 134 5.15 5.68 14.92
CA ASP A 134 5.57 4.27 14.72
C ASP A 134 5.07 3.40 15.88
N GLU A 135 5.17 3.92 17.11
CA GLU A 135 4.57 3.31 18.31
C GLU A 135 3.04 3.25 18.19
N PHE A 136 2.41 4.27 17.60
CA PHE A 136 0.97 4.24 17.32
C PHE A 136 0.61 3.17 16.29
N GLY A 137 1.41 3.03 15.23
CA GLY A 137 1.25 1.96 14.23
C GLY A 137 1.39 0.56 14.83
N ALA A 138 2.37 0.36 15.73
CA ALA A 138 2.52 -0.90 16.48
C ALA A 138 1.33 -1.18 17.40
N TYR A 139 0.88 -0.16 18.14
CA TYR A 139 -0.29 -0.27 19.00
C TYR A 139 -1.54 -0.67 18.21
N PHE A 140 -1.79 -0.02 17.07
CA PHE A 140 -2.94 -0.35 16.22
C PHE A 140 -2.84 -1.77 15.66
N ALA A 141 -1.70 -2.15 15.08
CA ALA A 141 -1.49 -3.48 14.50
C ALA A 141 -1.66 -4.59 15.55
N ASN A 142 -1.16 -4.38 16.77
CA ASN A 142 -1.32 -5.32 17.87
C ASN A 142 -2.80 -5.50 18.29
N ARG A 143 -3.53 -4.39 18.43
CA ARG A 143 -4.97 -4.44 18.73
C ARG A 143 -5.77 -5.08 17.61
N LEU A 144 -5.40 -4.85 16.35
CA LEU A 144 -6.03 -5.48 15.19
C LEU A 144 -5.78 -7.00 15.19
N ALA A 145 -4.55 -7.44 15.47
CA ALA A 145 -4.20 -8.85 15.54
C ALA A 145 -5.03 -9.56 16.63
N THR A 146 -5.11 -8.94 17.81
CA THR A 146 -5.95 -9.42 18.92
C THR A 146 -7.42 -9.52 18.51
N LYS A 147 -7.94 -8.52 17.80
CA LYS A 147 -9.35 -8.46 17.38
C LYS A 147 -9.71 -9.50 16.31
N ILE A 148 -8.79 -9.81 15.41
CA ILE A 148 -8.95 -10.85 14.38
C ILE A 148 -8.71 -12.25 14.96
N GLY A 149 -7.93 -12.37 16.04
CA GLY A 149 -7.50 -13.65 16.60
C GLY A 149 -6.27 -14.22 15.91
N THR A 150 -5.35 -13.36 15.47
CA THR A 150 -4.05 -13.74 14.88
C THR A 150 -2.90 -13.12 15.68
N GLU A 151 -1.66 -13.41 15.30
CA GLU A 151 -0.45 -12.93 15.99
C GLU A 151 -0.02 -11.54 15.50
N TYR A 152 0.36 -10.66 16.42
CA TYR A 152 1.16 -9.49 16.07
C TYR A 152 2.63 -9.90 15.97
N LYS A 153 3.17 -9.90 14.75
CA LYS A 153 4.52 -10.39 14.45
C LYS A 153 5.63 -9.38 14.73
N GLY A 154 5.26 -8.18 15.18
CA GLY A 154 6.19 -7.11 15.52
C GLY A 154 6.25 -6.00 14.48
N MET A 155 7.26 -5.14 14.65
CA MET A 155 7.52 -3.98 13.81
C MET A 155 8.73 -4.25 12.92
N ILE A 156 8.55 -4.19 11.60
CA ILE A 156 9.62 -4.28 10.62
C ILE A 156 10.50 -3.03 10.78
N LYS A 157 11.80 -3.24 11.00
CA LYS A 157 12.76 -2.15 11.16
C LYS A 157 13.14 -1.58 9.81
N ILE A 158 13.51 -0.30 9.76
CA ILE A 158 13.90 0.36 8.50
C ILE A 158 15.07 -0.35 7.82
N ALA A 159 15.98 -0.95 8.60
CA ALA A 159 17.10 -1.73 8.10
C ALA A 159 16.69 -3.03 7.40
N ASP A 160 15.49 -3.55 7.69
CA ASP A 160 14.93 -4.76 7.10
C ASP A 160 14.00 -4.45 5.90
N MET A 161 13.71 -3.18 5.65
CA MET A 161 12.84 -2.74 4.55
C MET A 161 13.61 -2.76 3.21
N ALA A 162 12.91 -3.12 2.13
CA ALA A 162 13.46 -3.19 0.77
C ALA A 162 13.60 -1.83 0.05
N ARG A 163 13.73 -0.73 0.82
CA ARG A 163 13.88 0.65 0.35
C ARG A 163 14.82 1.46 1.26
N PRO A 164 15.35 2.60 0.80
CA PRO A 164 16.12 3.51 1.65
C PRO A 164 15.28 4.12 2.79
N SER A 165 15.92 4.46 3.91
CA SER A 165 15.31 5.27 4.99
C SER A 165 14.94 6.66 4.47
N GLY A 166 13.77 7.13 4.89
CA GLY A 166 13.23 8.45 4.60
C GLY A 166 12.76 8.69 3.15
N HIS A 167 12.91 7.71 2.26
CA HIS A 167 12.60 7.88 0.84
C HIS A 167 11.97 6.63 0.21
N HIS A 168 10.87 6.85 -0.50
CA HIS A 168 10.19 5.88 -1.33
C HIS A 168 10.74 5.89 -2.75
N VAL A 169 10.98 4.69 -3.29
CA VAL A 169 11.59 4.49 -4.61
C VAL A 169 10.65 3.75 -5.57
N ALA A 170 9.37 3.64 -5.19
CA ALA A 170 8.31 3.10 -6.01
C ALA A 170 7.82 4.11 -7.06
N ARG A 171 7.66 3.64 -8.29
CA ARG A 171 6.98 4.35 -9.40
C ARG A 171 5.66 3.67 -9.82
N PHE A 172 5.34 2.57 -9.15
CA PHE A 172 4.20 1.73 -9.45
C PHE A 172 3.37 1.55 -8.19
N THR A 173 2.06 1.41 -8.36
CA THR A 173 1.16 0.94 -7.31
C THR A 173 0.33 -0.18 -7.90
N TYR A 174 0.41 -1.35 -7.29
CA TYR A 174 -0.34 -2.53 -7.68
C TYR A 174 -1.66 -2.60 -6.92
N ILE A 175 -2.77 -2.71 -7.65
CA ILE A 175 -4.10 -2.89 -7.10
C ILE A 175 -4.47 -4.36 -7.27
N ASP A 176 -4.27 -5.14 -6.22
CA ASP A 176 -4.36 -6.60 -6.25
C ASP A 176 -5.74 -7.12 -5.86
N SER A 177 -6.50 -7.62 -6.84
CA SER A 177 -7.76 -8.33 -6.58
C SER A 177 -7.58 -9.80 -6.23
N THR A 178 -6.38 -10.36 -6.40
CA THR A 178 -6.09 -11.77 -6.09
C THR A 178 -5.87 -12.00 -4.60
N GLY A 179 -5.37 -11.00 -3.87
CA GLY A 179 -4.95 -11.12 -2.48
C GLY A 179 -3.74 -12.05 -2.31
N THR A 180 -2.90 -12.13 -3.33
CA THR A 180 -1.72 -13.00 -3.37
C THR A 180 -0.56 -12.40 -4.16
N PHE A 181 -0.76 -11.23 -4.78
CA PHE A 181 0.24 -10.64 -5.66
C PHE A 181 1.39 -10.01 -4.85
N ASN A 182 2.61 -10.26 -5.31
CA ASN A 182 3.86 -9.78 -4.73
C ASN A 182 4.84 -9.35 -5.84
N PRO A 183 5.17 -8.06 -5.95
CA PRO A 183 6.08 -7.56 -6.99
C PRO A 183 7.57 -7.78 -6.67
N SER A 184 7.91 -8.56 -5.65
CA SER A 184 9.30 -8.87 -5.29
C SER A 184 9.98 -9.87 -6.24
N VAL A 185 9.24 -10.45 -7.19
CA VAL A 185 9.77 -11.37 -8.20
C VAL A 185 10.63 -10.61 -9.22
N GLU A 186 11.71 -11.26 -9.66
CA GLU A 186 12.64 -10.69 -10.63
C GLU A 186 11.92 -10.24 -11.92
N GLY A 187 12.24 -9.02 -12.36
CA GLY A 187 11.65 -8.43 -13.56
C GLY A 187 10.36 -7.65 -13.31
N LEU A 188 9.72 -7.75 -12.14
CA LEU A 188 8.64 -6.82 -11.81
C LEU A 188 9.21 -5.51 -11.24
N PRO A 189 8.67 -4.33 -11.60
CA PRO A 189 9.12 -3.10 -10.98
C PRO A 189 8.64 -3.02 -9.54
N LYS A 190 9.50 -2.51 -8.64
CA LYS A 190 9.09 -2.23 -7.26
C LYS A 190 7.93 -1.24 -7.23
N GLY A 191 6.98 -1.50 -6.34
CA GLY A 191 5.80 -0.65 -6.18
C GLY A 191 5.11 -0.87 -4.86
N PHE A 192 4.22 0.05 -4.52
CA PHE A 192 3.25 -0.15 -3.45
C PHE A 192 2.29 -1.28 -3.85
N VAL A 193 1.76 -2.02 -2.90
CA VAL A 193 0.73 -3.05 -3.16
C VAL A 193 -0.50 -2.73 -2.32
N ILE A 194 -1.70 -2.81 -2.91
CA ILE A 194 -2.98 -2.61 -2.22
C ILE A 194 -3.84 -3.85 -2.47
N SER A 195 -4.14 -4.61 -1.43
CA SER A 195 -4.91 -5.85 -1.53
C SER A 195 -6.42 -5.59 -1.63
N ARG A 196 -6.85 -5.05 -2.78
CA ARG A 196 -8.25 -4.72 -3.12
C ARG A 196 -9.23 -5.88 -2.90
N ARG A 197 -8.77 -7.14 -2.94
CA ARG A 197 -9.59 -8.33 -2.61
C ARG A 197 -10.37 -8.20 -1.29
N TYR A 198 -9.78 -7.53 -0.30
CA TYR A 198 -10.34 -7.41 1.06
C TYR A 198 -10.81 -5.99 1.40
N LEU A 199 -10.56 -5.02 0.53
CA LEU A 199 -10.94 -3.62 0.73
C LEU A 199 -12.21 -3.30 -0.05
N GLU A 200 -13.05 -2.40 0.48
CA GLU A 200 -14.10 -1.78 -0.33
C GLU A 200 -13.48 -0.78 -1.33
N GLY A 201 -14.26 -0.39 -2.35
CA GLY A 201 -13.77 0.54 -3.38
C GLY A 201 -13.32 1.88 -2.81
N GLU A 202 -14.08 2.45 -1.87
CA GLU A 202 -13.73 3.74 -1.23
C GLU A 202 -12.37 3.68 -0.52
N GLU A 203 -12.12 2.61 0.25
CA GLU A 203 -10.84 2.38 0.90
C GLU A 203 -9.69 2.22 -0.09
N MET A 204 -9.87 1.41 -1.14
CA MET A 204 -8.83 1.27 -2.16
C MET A 204 -8.50 2.60 -2.85
N ILE A 205 -9.52 3.40 -3.19
CA ILE A 205 -9.30 4.73 -3.79
C ILE A 205 -8.53 5.64 -2.83
N PHE A 206 -8.84 5.60 -1.53
CA PHE A 206 -8.10 6.37 -0.54
C PHE A 206 -6.64 5.90 -0.45
N GLU A 207 -6.38 4.60 -0.41
CA GLU A 207 -5.01 4.07 -0.33
C GLU A 207 -4.20 4.35 -1.59
N ALA A 208 -4.83 4.29 -2.77
CA ALA A 208 -4.22 4.68 -4.03
C ALA A 208 -3.89 6.18 -4.07
N ASP A 209 -4.77 7.04 -3.55
CA ASP A 209 -4.49 8.48 -3.39
C ASP A 209 -3.30 8.73 -2.45
N VAL A 210 -3.21 7.98 -1.34
CA VAL A 210 -2.06 8.04 -0.44
C VAL A 210 -0.77 7.65 -1.18
N SER A 211 -0.75 6.56 -1.94
CA SER A 211 0.47 6.16 -2.66
C SER A 211 0.87 7.19 -3.72
N ILE A 212 -0.09 7.76 -4.46
CA ILE A 212 0.15 8.85 -5.41
C ILE A 212 0.75 10.06 -4.68
N SER A 213 0.19 10.46 -3.53
CA SER A 213 0.68 11.62 -2.76
C SER A 213 2.13 11.44 -2.29
N ILE A 214 2.53 10.22 -1.93
CA ILE A 214 3.89 9.88 -1.56
C ILE A 214 4.81 10.00 -2.78
N VAL A 215 4.43 9.39 -3.90
CA VAL A 215 5.25 9.36 -5.13
C VAL A 215 5.46 10.75 -5.70
N LEU A 216 4.42 11.59 -5.71
CA LEU A 216 4.47 12.97 -6.21
C LEU A 216 5.02 13.97 -5.18
N GLY A 217 5.16 13.56 -3.91
CA GLY A 217 5.62 14.40 -2.82
C GLY A 217 7.14 14.37 -2.61
N SER A 218 7.58 15.01 -1.52
CA SER A 218 9.01 15.11 -1.14
C SER A 218 9.63 13.79 -0.69
N HIS A 219 8.81 12.79 -0.37
CA HIS A 219 9.26 11.48 0.05
C HIS A 219 9.40 10.48 -1.09
N GLY A 220 8.96 10.82 -2.30
CA GLY A 220 9.11 10.01 -3.51
C GLY A 220 9.88 10.75 -4.61
N PHE A 221 9.60 10.40 -5.86
CA PHE A 221 10.29 10.99 -7.02
C PHE A 221 9.85 12.43 -7.35
N GLY A 222 8.75 12.91 -6.79
CA GLY A 222 8.32 14.30 -6.89
C GLY A 222 8.10 14.76 -8.34
N ASP A 223 8.75 15.86 -8.71
CA ASP A 223 8.63 16.50 -10.03
C ASP A 223 9.20 15.66 -11.18
N ARG A 224 9.96 14.60 -10.89
CA ARG A 224 10.41 13.65 -11.91
C ARG A 224 9.25 12.88 -12.54
N ILE A 225 8.14 12.76 -11.80
CA ILE A 225 6.91 12.16 -12.30
C ILE A 225 6.16 13.20 -13.14
N THR A 226 6.06 12.93 -14.43
CA THR A 226 5.50 13.82 -15.46
C THR A 226 4.51 13.06 -16.36
N ALA A 227 3.83 13.73 -17.28
CA ALA A 227 2.96 13.04 -18.25
C ALA A 227 3.73 12.05 -19.16
N GLN A 228 5.01 12.32 -19.43
CA GLN A 228 5.87 11.43 -20.23
C GLN A 228 6.49 10.31 -19.39
N GLN A 229 6.64 10.55 -18.09
CA GLN A 229 7.16 9.60 -17.11
C GLN A 229 6.20 9.50 -15.92
N PRO A 230 4.99 8.95 -16.11
CA PRO A 230 3.96 8.94 -15.08
C PRO A 230 4.21 7.89 -14.00
N HIS A 231 3.55 8.08 -12.85
CA HIS A 231 3.29 7.03 -11.88
C HIS A 231 2.22 6.10 -12.44
N ALA A 232 2.41 4.78 -12.37
CA ALA A 232 1.49 3.82 -12.94
C ALA A 232 0.73 3.06 -11.85
N LEU A 233 -0.60 3.17 -11.86
CA LEU A 233 -1.47 2.27 -11.12
C LEU A 233 -1.70 1.03 -11.98
N ILE A 234 -1.18 -0.11 -11.52
CA ILE A 234 -1.26 -1.39 -12.22
C ILE A 234 -2.34 -2.22 -11.54
N VAL A 235 -3.48 -2.40 -12.19
CA VAL A 235 -4.52 -3.28 -11.65
C VAL A 235 -4.23 -4.74 -12.00
N ILE A 236 -4.41 -5.63 -11.04
CA ILE A 236 -4.28 -7.07 -11.21
C ILE A 236 -5.67 -7.66 -11.02
N GLY A 237 -6.40 -7.87 -12.12
CA GLY A 237 -7.78 -8.34 -12.12
C GLY A 237 -7.89 -9.86 -12.02
N ASN A 238 -9.04 -10.36 -11.58
CA ASN A 238 -9.37 -11.79 -11.54
C ASN A 238 -10.86 -12.03 -11.83
N ASP A 239 -11.31 -13.29 -11.71
CA ASP A 239 -12.72 -13.66 -11.97
C ASP A 239 -13.73 -12.98 -11.03
N GLY A 240 -13.32 -12.60 -9.83
CA GLY A 240 -14.18 -11.91 -8.86
C GLY A 240 -14.24 -10.40 -9.06
N LEU A 241 -13.17 -9.81 -9.59
CA LEU A 241 -13.07 -8.37 -9.85
C LEU A 241 -12.14 -8.13 -11.04
N SER A 242 -12.73 -7.89 -12.21
CA SER A 242 -11.99 -7.81 -13.47
C SER A 242 -11.07 -6.60 -13.54
N LYS A 243 -10.06 -6.70 -14.41
CA LYS A 243 -9.15 -5.59 -14.76
C LYS A 243 -9.94 -4.34 -15.17
N GLU A 244 -10.94 -4.49 -16.02
CA GLU A 244 -11.74 -3.38 -16.55
C GLU A 244 -12.57 -2.70 -15.46
N ALA A 245 -13.13 -3.47 -14.52
CA ALA A 245 -13.88 -2.93 -13.39
C ALA A 245 -12.97 -2.09 -12.48
N LEU A 246 -11.78 -2.61 -12.15
CA LEU A 246 -10.78 -1.90 -11.35
C LEU A 246 -10.28 -0.61 -12.02
N ILE A 247 -10.02 -0.67 -13.33
CA ILE A 247 -9.66 0.53 -14.12
C ILE A 247 -10.79 1.56 -14.00
N GLY A 248 -12.04 1.13 -14.18
CA GLY A 248 -13.22 1.99 -14.05
C GLY A 248 -13.32 2.69 -12.70
N GLU A 249 -13.04 1.98 -11.59
CA GLU A 249 -13.00 2.57 -10.24
C GLU A 249 -11.92 3.67 -10.12
N LEU A 250 -10.76 3.50 -10.77
CA LEU A 250 -9.60 4.39 -10.65
C LEU A 250 -9.59 5.60 -11.59
N VAL A 251 -10.33 5.57 -12.71
CA VAL A 251 -10.37 6.67 -13.68
C VAL A 251 -10.68 8.03 -13.03
N PRO A 252 -11.68 8.18 -12.15
CA PRO A 252 -11.97 9.46 -11.50
C PRO A 252 -10.83 9.96 -10.60
N LEU A 253 -10.06 9.05 -9.99
CA LEU A 253 -8.89 9.40 -9.19
C LEU A 253 -7.77 9.92 -10.10
N VAL A 254 -7.42 9.18 -11.14
CA VAL A 254 -6.30 9.49 -12.02
C VAL A 254 -6.50 10.78 -12.81
N ALA A 255 -7.74 11.11 -13.20
CA ALA A 255 -8.07 12.35 -13.88
C ALA A 255 -7.64 13.61 -13.11
N LYS A 256 -7.52 13.55 -11.78
CA LYS A 256 -7.09 14.68 -10.93
C LYS A 256 -5.63 15.09 -11.12
N TYR A 257 -4.79 14.22 -11.70
CA TYR A 257 -3.33 14.42 -11.74
C TYR A 257 -2.80 14.82 -13.12
N ASN A 258 -3.65 15.30 -14.03
CA ASN A 258 -3.25 15.91 -15.31
C ASN A 258 -2.24 15.05 -16.12
N GLY A 259 -2.46 13.73 -16.14
CA GLY A 259 -1.62 12.77 -16.86
C GLY A 259 -0.33 12.35 -16.14
N ARG A 260 0.00 12.91 -14.97
CA ARG A 260 1.15 12.47 -14.15
C ARG A 260 0.93 11.09 -13.52
N VAL A 261 -0.31 10.64 -13.48
CA VAL A 261 -0.71 9.29 -13.06
C VAL A 261 -1.43 8.65 -14.24
N ILE A 262 -1.21 7.36 -14.45
CA ILE A 262 -1.93 6.55 -15.44
C ILE A 262 -2.45 5.26 -14.78
N VAL A 263 -3.43 4.62 -15.42
CA VAL A 263 -3.86 3.27 -15.06
C VAL A 263 -3.55 2.33 -16.22
N ASP A 264 -2.99 1.18 -15.88
CA ASP A 264 -2.79 0.02 -16.76
C ASP A 264 -3.14 -1.23 -15.94
N GLY A 265 -3.01 -2.42 -16.50
CA GLY A 265 -3.22 -3.63 -15.71
C GLY A 265 -3.07 -4.91 -16.51
N CYS A 266 -3.20 -6.02 -15.79
CA CYS A 266 -3.28 -7.34 -16.37
C CYS A 266 -4.38 -8.16 -15.70
N THR A 267 -4.82 -9.20 -16.38
CA THR A 267 -5.59 -10.27 -15.74
C THR A 267 -4.59 -11.23 -15.11
N ALA A 268 -4.73 -11.50 -13.82
CA ALA A 268 -3.92 -12.49 -13.14
C ALA A 268 -4.03 -13.83 -13.88
N PRO A 269 -2.91 -14.51 -14.14
CA PRO A 269 -2.96 -15.82 -14.76
C PRO A 269 -3.62 -16.80 -13.79
N PHE A 270 -4.73 -17.38 -14.20
CA PHE A 270 -5.09 -18.71 -13.72
C PHE A 270 -4.39 -19.70 -14.64
N ASN A 271 -3.76 -20.70 -14.02
CA ASN A 271 -3.35 -21.95 -14.66
C ASN A 271 -4.41 -22.35 -15.71
N LYS A 272 -4.05 -22.30 -16.99
CA LYS A 272 -4.64 -23.22 -17.96
C LYS A 272 -4.01 -24.59 -17.74
#